data_AF-A0A975B8I0-F1
#
_entry.id   AF-A0A975B8I0-F1
#
_cell.length_a   1.000
_cell.length_b   1.000
_cell.length_c   1.000
_cell.angle_alpha   90.00
_cell.angle_beta   90.00
_cell.angle_gamma   90.00
#
_symmetry.space_group_name_H-M   'P 1'
#
loop_
_entity.id
_entity.type
_entity.pdbx_description
1 polymer ?
#
loop_
_entity_poly.entity_id
_entity_poly.type
_entity_poly.pdbx_seq_one_letter_code
_entity_poly.pdbx_strand_id
1 'polypeptide(L)'
;MGIEHGWDVDRVLWLGRQMERTIGRRLRSEAILNGRTLKEGHPRFARPGLSKLKAKFGEDPGQQLPKEWGDKAVLPEKYKA
;
A
#
# COMPACT_ATOMS: atom_id res chain seq x y z
N MET A 1 7.69 5.77 0.31
CA MET A 1 8.04 6.28 -1.03
C MET A 1 9.52 6.58 -1.21
N GLY A 2 10.33 6.74 -0.16
CA GLY A 2 11.79 6.87 -0.30
C GLY A 2 12.26 8.19 -0.95
N ILE A 3 11.33 9.13 -1.13
CA ILE A 3 11.60 10.47 -1.66
C ILE A 3 12.18 11.30 -0.52
N GLU A 4 13.36 11.86 -0.73
CA GLU A 4 13.96 12.81 0.20
C GLU A 4 13.19 14.13 0.15
N HIS A 5 12.70 14.57 1.30
CA HIS A 5 11.87 15.76 1.42
C HIS A 5 12.49 16.87 2.27
N GLY A 6 13.62 16.63 2.96
CA GLY A 6 14.27 17.63 3.81
C GLY A 6 13.50 18.02 5.09
N TRP A 7 12.26 17.55 5.25
CA TRP A 7 11.43 17.80 6.42
C TRP A 7 11.46 16.64 7.41
N ASP A 8 11.51 16.99 8.71
CA ASP A 8 11.18 16.08 9.80
C ASP A 8 9.66 15.94 9.90
N VAL A 9 9.14 14.85 9.35
CA VAL A 9 7.70 14.55 9.28
C VAL A 9 7.10 14.35 10.66
N ASP A 10 7.83 13.74 11.60
CA ASP A 10 7.32 13.48 12.95
C ASP A 10 7.12 14.81 13.70
N ARG A 11 8.03 15.78 13.51
CA ARG A 11 7.88 17.15 14.03
C ARG A 11 6.69 17.88 13.43
N VAL A 12 6.44 17.75 12.12
CA VAL A 12 5.29 18.38 11.45
C VAL A 12 3.96 17.83 12.00
N LEU A 13 3.88 16.52 12.18
CA LEU A 13 2.67 15.88 12.74
C LEU A 13 2.44 16.31 14.19
N TRP A 14 3.49 16.43 14.99
CA TRP A 14 3.42 16.96 16.35
C TRP A 14 2.89 18.40 16.38
N LEU A 15 3.41 19.27 15.51
CA LEU A 15 3.00 20.67 15.43
C LEU A 15 1.52 20.79 15.06
N GLY A 16 1.07 19.96 14.11
CA GLY A 16 -0.33 19.86 13.72
C GLY A 16 -1.26 19.56 14.89
N ARG A 17 -0.88 18.63 15.78
CA ARG A 17 -1.65 18.31 16.99
C ARG A 17 -1.68 19.47 17.98
N GLN A 18 -0.58 20.22 18.13
CA GLN A 18 -0.60 21.43 18.98
C GLN A 18 -1.53 22.49 18.38
N MET A 19 -1.51 22.67 17.06
CA MET A 19 -2.34 23.63 16.34
C MET A 19 -3.85 23.34 16.52
N GLU A 20 -4.27 22.08 16.51
CA GLU A 20 -5.65 21.69 16.80
C GLU A 20 -6.08 22.12 18.22
N ARG A 21 -5.18 21.97 19.21
CA ARG A 21 -5.42 22.40 20.59
C ARG A 21 -5.49 23.92 20.72
N THR A 22 -4.66 24.64 19.97
CA THR A 22 -4.64 26.11 20.00
C THR A 22 -5.86 26.72 19.32
N ILE A 23 -6.26 26.21 18.15
CA ILE A 23 -7.39 26.76 17.38
C ILE A 23 -8.75 26.26 17.93
N GLY A 24 -8.77 25.13 18.64
CA GLY A 24 -9.99 24.54 19.19
C GLY A 24 -10.88 23.87 18.13
N ARG A 25 -10.31 23.49 16.98
CA ARG A 25 -11.01 22.76 15.91
C ARG A 25 -10.12 21.71 15.27
N ARG A 26 -10.72 20.68 14.68
CA ARG A 26 -9.98 19.65 13.93
C ARG A 26 -9.44 20.19 12.60
N LEU A 27 -8.20 19.83 12.30
CA LEU A 27 -7.57 20.06 11.01
C LEU A 27 -8.07 19.01 10.02
N ARG A 28 -8.06 19.35 8.72
CA ARG A 28 -8.45 18.44 7.63
C ARG A 28 -7.35 17.45 7.22
N SER A 29 -6.26 17.39 7.98
CA SER A 29 -5.10 16.54 7.65
C SER A 29 -5.32 15.12 8.16
N GLU A 30 -5.45 14.18 7.23
CA GLU A 30 -5.60 12.77 7.56
C GLU A 30 -4.37 12.21 8.31
N ALA A 31 -3.17 12.67 7.96
CA ALA A 31 -1.95 12.25 8.62
C ALA A 31 -1.85 12.75 10.07
N ILE A 32 -2.40 13.93 10.39
CA ILE A 32 -2.47 14.43 11.77
C ILE A 32 -3.47 13.60 12.59
N LEU A 33 -4.60 13.22 11.99
CA LEU A 33 -5.68 12.46 12.61
C LEU A 33 -5.32 10.98 12.84
N ASN A 34 -4.88 10.30 11.78
CA ASN A 34 -4.66 8.85 11.76
C ASN A 34 -3.18 8.47 11.95
N GLY A 35 -2.27 9.45 11.91
CA GLY A 35 -0.83 9.22 11.96
C GLY A 35 -0.25 8.82 10.61
N ARG A 36 1.01 8.39 10.63
CA ARG A 36 1.75 8.00 9.42
C ARG A 36 1.32 6.62 8.92
N THR A 37 1.26 6.47 7.60
CA THR A 37 1.18 5.13 6.98
C THR A 37 2.40 4.31 7.38
N LEU A 38 2.17 3.13 7.94
CA LEU A 38 3.23 2.18 8.28
C LEU A 38 3.98 1.76 7.00
N LYS A 39 5.29 2.06 6.92
CA LYS A 39 6.15 1.64 5.81
C LYS A 39 6.39 0.12 5.78
N GLU A 40 6.39 -0.51 6.94
CA GLU A 40 6.67 -1.95 7.13
C GLU A 40 5.52 -2.85 6.66
N GLY A 41 4.39 -2.25 6.25
CA GLY A 41 3.20 -2.97 5.85
C GLY A 41 2.48 -3.62 7.03
N HIS A 42 1.70 -4.66 6.75
CA HIS A 42 0.92 -5.38 7.75
C HIS A 42 1.31 -6.86 7.75
N PRO A 43 2.26 -7.27 8.63
CA PRO A 43 2.73 -8.65 8.72
C PRO A 43 1.60 -9.67 8.94
N ARG A 44 0.50 -9.27 9.59
CA ARG A 44 -0.72 -10.08 9.75
C ARG A 44 -1.37 -10.54 8.44
N PHE A 45 -1.13 -9.81 7.35
CA PHE A 45 -1.62 -10.17 6.01
C PHE A 45 -0.55 -10.86 5.16
N ALA A 46 0.68 -11.03 5.68
CA ALA A 46 1.69 -11.82 5.01
C ALA A 46 1.23 -13.28 4.92
N ARG A 47 1.44 -13.91 3.76
CA ARG A 47 1.11 -15.32 3.51
C ARG A 47 2.40 -16.15 3.55
N PRO A 48 2.90 -16.58 4.72
CA PRO A 48 4.19 -17.26 4.84
C PRO A 48 4.25 -18.60 4.09
N GLY A 49 3.11 -19.29 3.95
CA GLY A 49 3.02 -20.54 3.19
C GLY A 49 2.94 -20.36 1.67
N LEU A 50 2.75 -19.13 1.17
CA LEU A 50 2.52 -18.88 -0.24
C LEU A 50 3.71 -19.31 -1.10
N SER A 51 4.95 -19.05 -0.65
CA SER A 51 6.16 -19.45 -1.36
C SER A 51 6.24 -20.97 -1.55
N LYS A 52 5.94 -21.74 -0.49
CA LYS A 52 5.91 -23.21 -0.54
C LYS A 52 4.82 -23.73 -1.48
N LEU A 53 3.64 -23.11 -1.45
CA LEU A 53 2.53 -23.48 -2.32
C LEU A 53 2.88 -23.21 -3.79
N LYS A 54 3.44 -22.04 -4.10
CA LYS A 54 3.88 -21.71 -5.47
C LYS A 54 4.89 -22.70 -6.02
N ALA A 55 5.89 -23.08 -5.21
CA ALA A 55 6.86 -24.10 -5.59
C ALA A 55 6.20 -25.47 -5.86
N LYS A 56 5.20 -25.87 -5.06
CA LYS A 56 4.44 -27.11 -5.28
C LYS A 56 3.66 -27.09 -6.61
N PHE A 57 3.13 -25.93 -6.99
CA PHE A 57 2.39 -25.75 -8.26
C PHE A 57 3.29 -25.44 -9.46
N GLY A 58 4.62 -25.41 -9.29
CA GLY A 58 5.57 -25.11 -10.37
C GLY A 58 5.53 -23.66 -10.85
N GLU A 59 5.01 -22.74 -10.03
CA GLU A 59 5.00 -21.30 -10.34
C GLU A 59 6.36 -20.67 -10.08
N ASP A 60 6.77 -19.72 -10.93
CA ASP A 60 8.02 -19.00 -10.73
C ASP A 60 7.92 -18.04 -9.51
N PRO A 61 9.04 -17.79 -8.81
CA PRO A 61 9.10 -16.76 -7.78
C PRO A 61 8.66 -15.40 -8.34
N GLY A 62 7.59 -14.83 -7.79
CA GLY A 62 7.06 -13.53 -8.22
C GLY A 62 6.00 -13.57 -9.32
N GLN A 63 5.68 -14.76 -9.87
CA GLN A 63 4.58 -14.93 -10.82
C GLN A 63 3.25 -14.49 -10.20
N GLN A 64 2.57 -13.51 -10.80
CA GLN A 64 1.28 -13.00 -10.31
C GLN A 64 0.09 -13.63 -11.05
N LEU A 65 0.29 -14.07 -12.29
CA LEU A 65 -0.72 -14.64 -13.17
C LEU A 65 -0.23 -15.97 -13.74
N PRO A 66 -1.12 -16.90 -14.15
CA PRO A 66 -0.73 -18.12 -14.86
C PRO A 66 0.11 -17.81 -16.11
N LYS A 67 1.13 -18.63 -16.39
CA LYS A 67 2.01 -18.44 -17.57
C LYS A 67 1.27 -18.52 -18.89
N GLU A 68 0.18 -19.29 -18.94
CA GLU A 68 -0.67 -19.42 -20.13
C GLU A 68 -1.50 -18.16 -20.44
N TRP A 69 -1.58 -17.19 -19.52
CA TRP A 69 -2.33 -15.97 -19.74
C TRP A 69 -1.46 -14.94 -20.45
N GLY A 70 -1.99 -14.31 -21.50
CA GLY A 70 -1.31 -13.23 -22.20
C GLY A 70 -1.28 -11.94 -21.37
N ASP A 71 -0.36 -11.03 -21.73
CA ASP A 71 -0.19 -9.73 -21.06
C ASP A 71 -1.43 -8.83 -21.10
N LYS A 72 -2.31 -9.06 -22.08
CA LYS A 72 -3.55 -8.30 -22.27
C LYS A 72 -4.76 -9.22 -22.13
N ALA A 73 -5.73 -8.78 -21.33
CA ALA A 73 -7.03 -9.43 -21.27
C ALA A 73 -7.72 -9.32 -22.64
N VAL A 74 -8.10 -10.46 -23.21
CA VAL A 74 -8.91 -10.51 -24.43
C VAL A 74 -10.36 -10.70 -24.04
N LEU A 75 -11.19 -9.72 -24.37
CA LEU A 75 -12.64 -9.82 -24.17
C LEU A 75 -13.25 -10.81 -25.17
N PRO A 76 -14.26 -11.61 -24.76
CA PRO A 76 -15.09 -12.39 -25.68
C PRO A 76 -15.72 -11.49 -26.75
N GLU A 77 -15.95 -12.00 -27.97
CA GLU A 77 -16.43 -11.20 -29.10
C GLU A 77 -17.74 -10.45 -28.82
N LYS A 78 -18.66 -11.06 -28.06
CA LYS A 78 -19.91 -10.43 -27.60
C LYS A 78 -19.73 -9.14 -26.78
N TYR A 79 -18.53 -8.87 -26.29
CA TYR A 79 -18.18 -7.69 -25.49
C TYR A 79 -17.08 -6.83 -26.13
N LYS A 80 -16.66 -7.13 -27.37
CA LYS A 80 -15.82 -6.24 -28.17
C LYS A 80 -16.75 -5.22 -28.84
N ALA A 81 -16.64 -3.96 -28.43
CA ALA A 81 -17.40 -2.84 -28.99
C ALA A 81 -16.89 -2.47 -30.40
#